data_AF-A0A923VSN8-F1
#
_entry.id   AF-A0A923VSN8-F1
#
_cell.length_a   1.000
_cell.length_b   1.000
_cell.length_c   1.000
_cell.angle_alpha   90.00
_cell.angle_beta   90.00
_cell.angle_gamma   90.00
#
_symmetry.space_group_name_H-M   'P 1'
#
loop_
_entity.id
_entity.type
_entity.pdbx_description
1 polymer ?
#
loop_
_entity_poly.entity_id
_entity_poly.type
_entity_poly.pdbx_seq_one_letter_code
_entity_poly.pdbx_strand_id
1 'polypeptide(L)'
;MLNNSQNLLDSRIPPSNRLEKLNGNLKDFYSIRINNQWRIIFIWNNGNASNFEIIDYNEIMKKLKNIHPGEVLTEEFLIPLEISPYRLAKNLNIPQTRISEITKGNRRITADTALRLGQYFGNSAKFWLGIQDDFDIEDEFLIKKSILESIKPFVTKKVA
;
A
#
# COMPACT_ATOMS: atom_id res chain seq x y z
N MET A 1 4.81 -5.88 -1.56
CA MET A 1 5.64 -4.89 -2.31
C MET A 1 6.92 -5.41 -3.00
N LEU A 2 7.74 -6.34 -2.46
CA LEU A 2 8.99 -6.78 -3.13
C LEU A 2 8.81 -7.75 -4.33
N ASN A 3 7.68 -8.45 -4.45
CA ASN A 3 7.50 -9.47 -5.49
C ASN A 3 7.04 -8.92 -6.87
N ASN A 4 6.80 -7.60 -6.98
CA ASN A 4 6.27 -6.98 -8.21
C ASN A 4 7.22 -5.98 -8.90
N SER A 5 8.43 -5.76 -8.36
CA SER A 5 9.43 -4.83 -8.91
C SER A 5 10.08 -5.41 -10.17
N GLN A 6 9.92 -4.75 -11.32
CA GLN A 6 10.65 -5.08 -12.56
C GLN A 6 11.77 -4.08 -12.87
N ASN A 7 11.83 -2.94 -12.19
CA ASN A 7 12.88 -1.93 -12.33
C ASN A 7 13.55 -1.59 -10.99
N LEU A 8 14.84 -1.24 -11.04
CA LEU A 8 15.62 -0.81 -9.86
C LEU A 8 15.03 0.41 -9.15
N LEU A 9 14.26 1.24 -9.87
CA LEU A 9 13.56 2.42 -9.34
C LEU A 9 12.32 2.06 -8.52
N ASP A 10 11.69 0.90 -8.75
CA ASP A 10 10.53 0.44 -7.98
C ASP A 10 10.91 0.08 -6.52
N SER A 11 12.19 -0.24 -6.28
CA SER A 11 12.73 -0.54 -4.94
C SER A 11 13.09 0.72 -4.12
N ARG A 12 12.98 1.91 -4.71
CA ARG A 12 13.31 3.20 -4.08
C ARG A 12 12.08 3.97 -3.60
N ILE A 13 10.89 3.38 -3.66
CA ILE A 13 9.63 4.04 -3.27
C ILE A 13 8.79 3.09 -2.39
N PRO A 14 8.46 3.48 -1.15
CA PRO A 14 8.88 4.74 -0.53
C PRO A 14 10.40 4.74 -0.22
N PRO A 15 11.08 5.90 -0.30
CA PRO A 15 12.55 6.01 -0.26
C PRO A 15 13.20 5.69 1.10
N SER A 16 12.43 5.37 2.13
CA SER A 16 12.89 5.23 3.50
C SER A 16 12.66 3.82 4.04
N ASN A 17 13.56 2.89 3.70
CA ASN A 17 13.58 1.59 4.36
C ASN A 17 14.74 1.56 5.36
N ARG A 18 14.53 2.23 6.50
CA ARG A 18 15.20 2.11 7.82
C ARG A 18 14.69 3.27 8.71
N LEU A 19 13.84 2.92 9.68
CA LEU A 19 13.04 3.82 10.53
C LEU A 19 11.88 4.50 9.78
N GLU A 20 10.68 3.98 9.95
CA GLU A 20 9.45 4.59 9.43
C GLU A 20 8.69 5.24 10.59
N LYS A 21 8.48 6.55 10.50
CA LYS A 21 7.51 7.24 11.34
C LYS A 21 6.13 6.93 10.76
N LEU A 22 5.24 6.36 11.57
CA LEU A 22 3.91 6.01 11.13
C LEU A 22 3.07 7.29 10.97
N ASN A 23 2.25 7.37 9.91
CA ASN A 23 1.41 8.55 9.63
C ASN A 23 -0.02 8.38 10.16
N GLY A 24 -0.79 9.48 10.20
CA GLY A 24 -2.18 9.49 10.65
C GLY A 24 -2.34 9.32 12.17
N ASN A 25 -3.23 8.42 12.60
CA ASN A 25 -3.54 8.16 14.03
C ASN A 25 -2.36 7.60 14.84
N LEU A 26 -1.23 7.28 14.20
CA LEU A 26 -0.05 6.69 14.83
C LEU A 26 1.21 7.56 14.67
N LYS A 27 1.07 8.88 14.48
CA LYS A 27 2.18 9.86 14.36
C LYS A 27 3.25 9.78 15.47
N ASP A 28 2.92 9.16 16.60
CA ASP A 28 3.78 9.02 17.78
C ASP A 28 4.52 7.67 17.82
N PHE A 29 4.24 6.76 16.87
CA PHE A 29 4.83 5.43 16.79
C PHE A 29 5.85 5.32 15.65
N TYR A 30 6.92 4.56 15.91
CA TYR A 30 8.01 4.28 14.99
C TYR A 30 8.13 2.78 14.77
N SER A 31 8.51 2.34 13.56
CA SER A 31 8.75 0.93 13.27
C SER A 31 10.17 0.65 12.74
N ILE A 32 10.74 -0.48 13.17
CA ILE A 32 12.01 -1.04 12.67
C ILE A 32 11.74 -2.44 12.08
N ARG A 33 12.29 -2.68 10.90
CA ARG A 33 12.15 -3.94 10.16
C ARG A 33 13.13 -4.99 10.64
N ILE A 34 12.61 -6.13 11.14
CA ILE A 34 13.42 -7.31 11.47
C ILE A 34 13.58 -8.18 10.21
N ASN A 35 12.47 -8.54 9.56
CA ASN A 35 12.48 -9.33 8.31
C ASN A 35 11.22 -9.05 7.48
N ASN A 36 10.82 -9.94 6.57
CA ASN A 36 9.63 -9.69 5.73
C ASN A 36 8.32 -9.69 6.53
N GLN A 37 8.24 -10.46 7.62
CA GLN A 37 7.02 -10.61 8.42
C GLN A 37 7.02 -9.72 9.67
N TRP A 38 8.17 -9.52 10.31
CA TRP A 38 8.22 -8.96 11.66
C TRP A 38 8.71 -7.51 11.68
N ARG A 39 8.08 -6.69 12.51
CA ARG A 39 8.48 -5.31 12.83
C ARG A 39 8.58 -5.13 14.34
N ILE A 40 9.49 -4.28 14.79
CA ILE A 40 9.50 -3.73 16.15
C ILE A 40 8.79 -2.39 16.08
N ILE A 41 7.75 -2.18 16.91
CA ILE A 41 7.12 -0.88 17.10
C ILE A 41 7.55 -0.31 18.45
N PHE A 42 7.80 0.99 18.50
CA PHE A 42 8.10 1.73 19.74
C PHE A 42 7.65 3.19 19.65
N ILE A 43 7.53 3.84 20.81
CA ILE A 43 7.26 5.27 20.94
C ILE A 43 8.59 5.98 21.24
N TRP A 44 8.81 7.16 20.66
CA TRP A 44 10.01 7.96 20.92
C TRP A 44 9.67 9.24 21.68
N ASN A 45 10.13 9.35 22.93
CA ASN A 45 9.88 10.51 23.80
C ASN A 45 11.17 10.97 24.50
N ASN A 46 11.49 12.26 24.43
CA ASN A 46 12.63 12.90 25.12
C ASN A 46 13.97 12.15 25.01
N GLY A 47 14.30 11.66 23.80
CA GLY A 47 15.56 10.96 23.54
C GLY A 47 15.58 9.48 23.94
N ASN A 48 14.46 8.94 24.44
CA ASN A 48 14.32 7.54 24.81
C ASN A 48 13.23 6.85 24.00
N ALA A 49 13.52 5.61 23.58
CA ALA A 49 12.54 4.69 23.02
C ALA A 49 11.86 3.90 24.15
N SER A 50 10.53 3.82 24.13
CA SER A 50 9.74 3.06 25.08
C SER A 50 8.65 2.24 24.37
N ASN A 51 8.12 1.23 25.09
CA ASN A 51 7.03 0.37 24.62
C ASN A 51 7.39 -0.45 23.36
N PHE A 52 8.38 -1.33 23.49
CA PHE A 52 8.84 -2.21 22.41
C PHE A 52 7.91 -3.42 22.25
N GLU A 53 7.23 -3.52 21.12
CA GLU A 53 6.45 -4.70 20.75
C GLU A 53 6.95 -5.26 19.42
N ILE A 54 7.17 -6.59 19.36
CA ILE A 54 7.39 -7.31 18.11
C ILE A 54 6.02 -7.67 17.57
N ILE A 55 5.65 -7.09 16.44
CA ILE A 55 4.34 -7.27 15.84
C ILE A 55 4.52 -7.77 14.41
N ASP A 56 3.62 -8.66 14.02
CA ASP A 56 3.49 -9.11 12.64
C ASP A 56 3.04 -7.92 11.76
N TYR A 57 3.74 -7.68 10.65
CA TYR A 57 3.38 -6.63 9.69
C TYR A 57 1.93 -6.73 9.23
N ASN A 58 1.41 -7.94 9.03
CA ASN A 58 0.01 -8.15 8.67
C ASN A 58 -0.93 -7.80 9.83
N GLU A 59 -0.49 -7.89 11.08
CA GLU A 59 -1.26 -7.45 12.25
C GLU A 59 -1.21 -5.93 12.45
N ILE A 60 -0.07 -5.30 12.11
CA ILE A 60 0.06 -3.85 11.99
C ILE A 60 -0.90 -3.34 10.91
N MET A 61 -0.89 -3.95 9.73
CA MET A 61 -1.80 -3.63 8.62
C MET A 61 -3.27 -3.90 8.99
N LYS A 62 -3.59 -4.94 9.76
CA LYS A 62 -4.95 -5.17 10.31
C LYS A 62 -5.41 -4.10 11.29
N LYS A 63 -4.50 -3.45 12.02
CA LYS A 63 -4.80 -2.32 12.92
C LYS A 63 -4.79 -0.97 12.19
N LEU A 64 -4.11 -0.88 11.07
CA LEU A 64 -4.10 0.28 10.19
C LEU A 64 -5.34 0.25 9.30
N LYS A 65 -5.91 1.43 9.03
CA LYS A 65 -6.96 1.55 8.01
C LYS A 65 -6.38 1.09 6.68
N ASN A 66 -7.05 0.17 5.98
CA ASN A 66 -6.67 -0.28 4.64
C ASN A 66 -6.54 0.96 3.72
N ILE A 67 -5.36 1.18 3.15
CA ILE A 67 -5.02 2.41 2.43
C ILE A 67 -5.45 2.25 0.98
N HIS A 68 -6.45 3.01 0.56
CA HIS A 68 -6.90 2.97 -0.83
C HIS A 68 -5.79 3.51 -1.78
N PRO A 69 -5.60 2.94 -2.98
CA PRO A 69 -4.59 3.42 -3.94
C PRO A 69 -4.72 4.90 -4.32
N GLY A 70 -5.93 5.45 -4.19
CA GLY A 70 -6.20 6.87 -4.37
C GLY A 70 -5.65 7.78 -3.26
N GLU A 71 -5.56 7.28 -2.02
CA GLU A 71 -4.86 7.97 -0.93
C GLU A 71 -3.36 8.01 -1.26
N VAL A 72 -2.79 6.89 -1.70
CA VAL A 72 -1.37 6.83 -2.14
C VAL A 72 -1.10 7.77 -3.30
N LEU A 73 -1.95 7.79 -4.34
CA LEU A 73 -1.83 8.73 -5.45
C LEU A 73 -1.81 10.19 -4.96
N THR A 74 -2.60 10.52 -3.95
CA THR A 74 -2.73 11.88 -3.44
C THR A 74 -1.49 12.28 -2.62
N GLU A 75 -1.15 11.48 -1.62
CA GLU A 75 -0.11 11.79 -0.62
C GLU A 75 1.31 11.64 -1.19
N GLU A 76 1.56 10.64 -2.04
CA GLU A 76 2.91 10.32 -2.52
C GLU A 76 3.24 10.95 -3.88
N PHE A 77 2.23 11.40 -4.64
CA PHE A 77 2.44 11.95 -5.98
C PHE A 77 1.82 13.34 -6.17
N LEU A 78 0.52 13.53 -5.91
CA LEU A 78 -0.14 14.80 -6.21
C LEU A 78 0.34 15.95 -5.33
N ILE A 79 0.39 15.74 -4.01
CA ILE A 79 0.84 16.76 -3.05
C ILE A 79 2.32 17.11 -3.25
N PRO A 80 3.26 16.15 -3.29
CA PRO A 80 4.69 16.47 -3.43
C PRO A 80 5.06 17.10 -4.77
N LEU A 81 4.32 16.80 -5.84
CA LEU A 81 4.56 17.33 -7.18
C LEU A 81 3.71 18.58 -7.49
N GLU A 82 2.88 19.04 -6.54
CA GLU A 82 1.96 20.17 -6.70
C GLU A 82 1.03 20.03 -7.93
N ILE A 83 0.55 18.81 -8.17
CA ILE A 83 -0.34 18.49 -9.29
C ILE A 83 -1.77 18.40 -8.77
N SER A 84 -2.68 19.18 -9.36
CA SER A 84 -4.10 19.05 -9.05
C SER A 84 -4.72 17.81 -9.73
N PRO A 85 -5.78 17.21 -9.15
CA PRO A 85 -6.53 16.12 -9.79
C PRO A 85 -7.03 16.46 -11.20
N TYR A 86 -7.42 17.71 -11.43
CA TYR A 86 -7.80 18.21 -12.75
C TYR A 86 -6.62 18.18 -13.74
N ARG A 87 -5.46 18.69 -13.33
CA ARG A 87 -4.25 18.70 -14.17
C ARG A 87 -3.80 17.28 -14.51
N LEU A 88 -3.82 16.38 -13.52
CA LEU A 88 -3.52 14.96 -13.77
C LEU A 88 -4.49 14.37 -14.80
N ALA A 89 -5.80 14.52 -14.61
CA ALA A 89 -6.79 13.97 -15.54
C ALA A 89 -6.59 14.46 -16.98
N LYS A 90 -6.30 15.75 -17.15
CA LYS A 90 -5.99 16.35 -18.45
C LYS A 90 -4.75 15.74 -19.09
N ASN A 91 -3.65 15.60 -18.32
CA ASN A 91 -2.40 15.03 -18.83
C ASN A 91 -2.50 13.54 -19.15
N LEU A 92 -3.33 12.79 -18.41
CA LEU A 92 -3.61 11.38 -18.67
C LEU A 92 -4.63 11.16 -19.78
N ASN A 93 -5.23 12.23 -20.31
CA ASN A 93 -6.31 12.19 -21.30
C ASN A 93 -7.49 11.28 -20.85
N ILE A 94 -7.99 11.51 -19.62
CA ILE A 94 -9.15 10.82 -19.04
C ILE A 94 -10.10 11.81 -18.38
N PRO A 95 -11.39 11.45 -18.18
CA PRO A 95 -12.33 12.31 -17.46
C PRO A 95 -11.84 12.64 -16.05
N GLN A 96 -11.96 13.91 -15.63
CA GLN A 96 -11.62 14.35 -14.27
C GLN A 96 -12.38 13.56 -13.20
N THR A 97 -13.64 13.21 -13.48
CA THR A 97 -14.45 12.38 -12.58
C THR A 97 -13.77 11.05 -12.25
N ARG A 98 -13.03 10.46 -13.20
CA ARG A 98 -12.29 9.22 -12.96
C ARG A 98 -11.21 9.41 -11.89
N ILE A 99 -10.38 10.44 -12.00
CA ILE A 99 -9.33 10.73 -11.01
C ILE A 99 -9.95 11.11 -9.67
N SER A 100 -10.99 11.96 -9.67
CA SER A 100 -11.70 12.37 -8.45
C SER A 100 -12.23 11.18 -7.66
N GLU A 101 -12.92 10.25 -8.32
CA GLU A 101 -13.45 9.05 -7.66
C GLU A 101 -12.34 8.11 -7.18
N ILE A 102 -11.21 8.03 -7.90
CA ILE A 102 -10.04 7.27 -7.43
C ILE A 102 -9.49 7.90 -6.15
N THR A 103 -9.19 9.20 -6.16
CA THR A 103 -8.64 9.92 -4.99
C THR A 103 -9.55 9.89 -3.76
N LYS A 104 -10.86 9.76 -3.96
CA LYS A 104 -11.85 9.63 -2.87
C LYS A 104 -12.01 8.21 -2.32
N GLY A 105 -11.41 7.20 -2.96
CA GLY A 105 -11.62 5.80 -2.57
C GLY A 105 -12.86 5.14 -3.15
N ASN A 106 -13.60 5.83 -4.02
CA ASN A 106 -14.84 5.31 -4.60
C ASN A 106 -14.62 4.50 -5.87
N ARG A 107 -13.41 4.52 -6.42
CA ARG A 107 -13.08 3.86 -7.69
C ARG A 107 -11.70 3.25 -7.65
N ARG A 108 -11.63 1.97 -8.03
CA ARG A 108 -10.38 1.25 -8.24
C ARG A 108 -9.55 1.77 -9.42
N ILE A 109 -8.24 1.58 -9.33
CA ILE A 109 -7.31 1.73 -10.44
C ILE A 109 -7.44 0.51 -11.37
N THR A 110 -7.79 0.76 -12.62
CA THR A 110 -7.86 -0.27 -13.67
C THR A 110 -6.53 -0.39 -14.41
N ALA A 111 -6.33 -1.46 -15.20
CA ALA A 111 -5.14 -1.62 -16.04
C ALA A 111 -4.90 -0.43 -17.00
N ASP A 112 -5.95 0.11 -17.64
CA ASP A 112 -5.86 1.33 -18.46
C ASP A 112 -5.36 2.53 -17.65
N THR A 113 -5.91 2.73 -16.44
CA THR A 113 -5.49 3.84 -15.57
C THR A 113 -4.05 3.65 -15.08
N ALA A 114 -3.66 2.42 -14.72
CA ALA A 114 -2.32 2.06 -14.29
C ALA A 114 -1.27 2.29 -15.38
N LEU A 115 -1.57 1.94 -16.64
CA LEU A 115 -0.70 2.22 -17.79
C LEU A 115 -0.48 3.72 -17.97
N ARG A 116 -1.54 4.53 -17.86
CA ARG A 116 -1.47 5.98 -17.98
C ARG A 116 -0.68 6.62 -16.84
N LEU A 117 -0.97 6.22 -15.60
CA LEU A 117 -0.23 6.70 -14.43
C LEU A 117 1.25 6.32 -14.51
N GLY A 118 1.55 5.08 -14.91
CA GLY A 118 2.92 4.61 -15.11
C GLY A 118 3.67 5.43 -16.15
N GLN A 119 3.06 5.65 -17.31
CA GLN A 119 3.62 6.49 -18.37
C GLN A 119 3.88 7.93 -17.90
N TYR A 120 2.98 8.49 -17.09
CA TYR A 120 3.06 9.88 -16.64
C TYR A 120 4.07 10.09 -15.51
N PHE A 121 4.11 9.20 -14.52
CA PHE A 121 4.98 9.30 -13.35
C PHE A 121 6.33 8.58 -13.51
N GLY A 122 6.54 7.87 -14.62
CA GLY A 122 7.80 7.17 -14.90
C GLY A 122 8.00 5.89 -14.08
N ASN A 123 6.91 5.25 -13.65
CA ASN A 123 6.93 3.97 -12.94
C ASN A 123 6.12 2.91 -13.71
N SER A 124 6.14 1.66 -13.25
CA SER A 124 5.47 0.57 -13.95
C SER A 124 3.95 0.57 -13.72
N ALA A 125 3.16 0.13 -14.70
CA ALA A 125 1.72 -0.11 -14.48
C ALA A 125 1.49 -1.16 -13.37
N LYS A 126 2.43 -2.10 -13.22
CA LYS A 126 2.40 -3.15 -12.20
C LYS A 126 2.54 -2.60 -10.78
N PHE A 127 3.24 -1.47 -10.59
CA PHE A 127 3.27 -0.76 -9.32
C PHE A 127 1.86 -0.35 -8.90
N TRP A 128 1.12 0.33 -9.77
CA TRP A 128 -0.23 0.80 -9.47
C TRP A 128 -1.24 -0.33 -9.27
N LEU A 129 -1.17 -1.37 -10.10
CA LEU A 129 -2.00 -2.56 -9.92
C LEU A 129 -1.66 -3.30 -8.63
N GLY A 130 -0.38 -3.37 -8.24
CA GLY A 130 0.04 -3.99 -6.99
C GLY A 130 -0.58 -3.32 -5.77
N ILE A 131 -0.63 -1.98 -5.73
CA ILE A 131 -1.29 -1.26 -4.62
C ILE A 131 -2.79 -1.56 -4.60
N GLN A 132 -3.43 -1.63 -5.77
CA GLN A 132 -4.86 -2.00 -5.87
C GLN A 132 -5.11 -3.43 -5.42
N ASP A 133 -4.27 -4.38 -5.82
CA ASP A 133 -4.40 -5.78 -5.45
C ASP A 133 -4.21 -5.96 -3.94
N ASP A 134 -3.19 -5.30 -3.36
CA ASP A 134 -2.94 -5.32 -1.91
C ASP A 134 -4.18 -4.78 -1.15
N PHE A 135 -4.74 -3.64 -1.59
CA PHE A 135 -5.98 -3.08 -1.01
C PHE A 135 -7.19 -4.03 -1.16
N ASP A 136 -7.44 -4.53 -2.37
CA ASP A 136 -8.58 -5.40 -2.68
C ASP A 136 -8.50 -6.71 -1.85
N ILE A 137 -7.30 -7.29 -1.72
CA ILE A 137 -7.08 -8.51 -0.92
C ILE A 137 -7.31 -8.26 0.57
N GLU A 138 -6.79 -7.16 1.12
CA GLU A 138 -6.94 -6.85 2.54
C GLU A 138 -8.41 -6.60 2.91
N ASP A 139 -9.14 -5.82 2.09
CA ASP A 139 -10.57 -5.56 2.31
C ASP A 139 -11.38 -6.86 2.28
N GLU A 140 -11.16 -7.68 1.25
CA GLU A 140 -11.87 -8.95 1.08
C GLU A 140 -11.53 -9.94 2.20
N PHE A 141 -10.27 -9.98 2.65
CA PHE A 141 -9.83 -10.83 3.75
C PHE A 141 -10.52 -10.45 5.06
N LEU A 142 -10.63 -9.15 5.36
CA LEU A 142 -11.33 -8.67 6.55
C LEU A 142 -12.81 -9.07 6.53
N ILE A 143 -13.48 -8.95 5.38
CA ILE A 143 -14.89 -9.31 5.22
C ILE A 143 -15.10 -10.82 5.33
N LYS A 144 -14.20 -11.63 4.76
CA LYS A 144 -14.39 -13.09 4.59
C LYS A 144 -13.58 -13.95 5.54
N LYS A 145 -12.93 -13.38 6.56
CA LYS A 145 -12.00 -14.07 7.46
C LYS A 145 -12.53 -15.41 7.98
N SER A 146 -13.75 -15.43 8.53
CA SER A 146 -14.36 -16.63 9.10
C SER A 146 -14.62 -17.72 8.06
N ILE A 147 -15.00 -17.33 6.84
CA ILE A 147 -15.22 -18.26 5.72
C ILE A 147 -13.89 -18.86 5.29
N LEU A 148 -12.85 -18.03 5.12
CA LEU A 148 -11.52 -18.47 4.70
C LEU A 148 -10.89 -19.46 5.68
N GLU A 149 -11.04 -19.24 6.99
CA GLU A 149 -10.54 -20.14 8.05
C GLU A 149 -11.20 -21.54 8.00
N SER A 150 -12.40 -21.65 7.44
CA SER A 150 -13.11 -22.93 7.32
C SER A 150 -12.70 -23.76 6.10
N ILE A 151 -11.96 -23.18 5.15
CA ILE A 151 -11.55 -23.85 3.91
C ILE A 151 -10.38 -24.78 4.20
N LYS A 152 -10.59 -26.09 3.96
CA LYS A 152 -9.52 -27.08 4.11
C LYS A 152 -8.59 -27.04 2.89
N PRO A 153 -7.26 -26.97 3.09
CA PRO A 153 -6.31 -26.96 1.99
C PRO A 153 -6.36 -28.30 1.25
N PHE A 154 -6.14 -28.24 -0.07
CA PHE A 154 -6.03 -29.44 -0.88
C PHE A 154 -4.76 -30.20 -0.51
N VAL A 155 -4.90 -31.49 -0.16
CA VAL A 155 -3.78 -32.38 0.15
C VAL A 155 -3.70 -33.44 -0.94
N THR A 156 -2.65 -33.41 -1.75
CA THR A 156 -2.35 -34.47 -2.72
C THR A 156 -1.97 -35.75 -1.99
N LYS A 157 -2.69 -36.86 -2.25
CA LYS A 157 -2.22 -38.19 -1.85
C LYS A 157 -0.96 -38.51 -2.65
N LYS A 158 0.17 -38.71 -1.96
CA LYS A 158 1.34 -39.38 -2.56
C LYS A 158 0.86 -40.77 -2.99
N VAL A 159 0.76 -40.99 -4.29
CA VAL A 159 0.63 -42.33 -4.85
C VAL A 159 1.99 -42.99 -4.63
N ALA A 160 1.99 -44.03 -3.80
CA ALA A 160 3.17 -44.85 -3.50
C ALA A 160 3.52 -45.74 -4.67
#